data_AF-A0A0W0ZEC1-F1
#
_entry.id   AF-A0A0W0ZEC1-F1
#
_cell.length_a   1.000
_cell.length_b   1.000
_cell.length_c   1.000
_cell.angle_alpha   90.00
_cell.angle_beta   90.00
_cell.angle_gamma   90.00
#
_symmetry.space_group_name_H-M   'P 1'
#
loop_
_entity.id
_entity.type
_entity.pdbx_description
1 polymer ?
#
loop_
_entity_poly.entity_id
_entity_poly.type
_entity_poly.pdbx_seq_one_letter_code
_entity_poly.pdbx_strand_id
1 'polypeptide(L)'
;MSTSDTEMERLIRGRAREARERERKRLQELELEQEQHRQKITLQSQKMSVDMPKLVADFKEKFNKEPNRDGSLGFSSHESATEFLKGQATATSPREFHLAKLDQNGKPTNYHMYSCGSGHLFQGTLEEIKTQIKEALATATGDKTKLKEGQAYIDSWLATKSQEATSGMRQNMNNLRNPEDSSTPSDSRQRGLST
;
A
#
# COMPACT_ATOMS: atom_id res chain seq x y z
N MET A 1 -37.26 -44.71 -31.64
CA MET A 1 -35.95 -44.09 -31.39
C MET A 1 -36.13 -43.11 -30.24
N SER A 2 -35.44 -43.35 -29.12
CA SER A 2 -35.71 -42.71 -27.81
C SER A 2 -35.14 -41.29 -27.76
N THR A 3 -36.01 -40.29 -27.64
CA THR A 3 -35.65 -38.87 -27.54
C THR A 3 -35.04 -38.49 -26.19
N SER A 4 -35.21 -39.35 -25.17
CA SER A 4 -34.77 -39.12 -23.79
C SER A 4 -33.26 -39.28 -23.60
N ASP A 5 -32.62 -40.18 -24.35
CA ASP A 5 -31.17 -40.42 -24.25
C ASP A 5 -30.37 -39.23 -24.82
N THR A 6 -30.88 -38.60 -25.88
CA THR A 6 -30.26 -37.45 -26.54
C THR A 6 -30.30 -36.18 -25.69
N GLU A 7 -31.36 -35.99 -24.89
CA GLU A 7 -31.47 -34.86 -23.96
C GLU A 7 -30.61 -35.07 -22.72
N MET A 8 -30.54 -36.30 -22.20
CA MET A 8 -29.67 -36.64 -21.08
C MET A 8 -28.18 -36.46 -21.43
N GLU A 9 -27.75 -36.87 -22.63
CA GLU A 9 -26.39 -36.59 -23.10
C GLU A 9 -26.09 -35.09 -23.23
N ARG A 10 -27.04 -34.28 -23.70
CA ARG A 10 -26.86 -32.82 -23.78
C ARG A 10 -26.71 -32.18 -22.41
N LEU A 11 -27.51 -32.61 -21.43
CA LEU A 11 -27.41 -32.16 -20.03
C LEU A 11 -26.07 -32.54 -19.41
N ILE A 12 -25.60 -33.77 -19.62
CA ILE A 12 -24.29 -34.23 -19.11
C ILE A 12 -23.15 -33.44 -19.74
N ARG A 13 -23.16 -33.21 -21.06
CA ARG A 13 -22.13 -32.40 -21.74
C ARG A 13 -22.16 -30.93 -21.31
N GLY A 14 -23.35 -30.36 -21.09
CA GLY A 14 -23.50 -29.00 -20.57
C GLY A 14 -22.90 -28.85 -19.17
N ARG A 15 -23.21 -29.78 -18.27
CA ARG A 15 -22.69 -29.79 -16.89
C ARG A 15 -21.18 -30.03 -16.84
N ALA A 16 -20.66 -30.89 -17.71
CA ALA A 16 -19.22 -31.14 -17.82
C ALA A 16 -18.45 -29.91 -18.34
N ARG A 17 -19.04 -29.13 -19.26
CA ARG A 17 -18.46 -27.88 -19.75
C ARG A 17 -18.45 -26.79 -18.67
N GLU A 18 -19.55 -26.64 -17.93
CA GLU A 18 -19.65 -25.67 -16.84
C GLU A 18 -18.68 -25.98 -15.69
N ALA A 19 -18.53 -27.27 -15.32
CA ALA A 19 -17.57 -27.70 -14.32
C ALA A 19 -16.13 -27.36 -14.72
N ARG A 20 -15.75 -27.64 -15.98
CA ARG A 20 -14.42 -27.29 -16.51
C ARG A 20 -14.17 -25.78 -16.55
N GLU A 21 -15.17 -24.97 -16.89
CA GLU A 21 -15.02 -23.51 -16.88
C GLU A 21 -14.86 -22.95 -15.46
N ARG A 22 -15.60 -23.49 -14.48
CA ARG A 22 -15.45 -23.11 -13.06
C ARG A 22 -14.09 -23.51 -12.51
N GLU A 23 -13.63 -24.72 -12.82
CA GLU A 23 -12.32 -25.21 -12.38
C GLU A 23 -11.18 -24.41 -13.01
N ARG A 24 -11.28 -24.10 -14.30
CA ARG A 24 -10.32 -23.20 -14.98
C ARG A 24 -10.30 -21.80 -14.36
N LYS A 25 -11.46 -21.21 -14.05
CA LYS A 25 -11.53 -19.90 -13.37
C LYS A 25 -10.88 -19.95 -11.98
N ARG A 26 -11.16 -21.01 -11.19
CA ARG A 26 -10.51 -21.21 -9.89
C ARG A 26 -9.00 -21.32 -10.00
N LEU A 27 -8.51 -22.14 -10.93
CA LEU A 27 -7.07 -22.30 -11.15
C LEU A 27 -6.41 -20.98 -11.56
N GLN A 28 -7.07 -20.21 -12.42
CA GLN A 28 -6.58 -18.91 -12.88
C GLN A 28 -6.56 -17.86 -11.76
N GLU A 29 -7.55 -17.88 -10.87
CA GLU A 29 -7.59 -17.04 -9.66
C GLU A 29 -6.48 -17.40 -8.68
N LEU A 30 -6.25 -18.70 -8.46
CA LEU A 30 -5.19 -19.22 -7.58
C LEU A 30 -3.78 -18.91 -8.13
N GLU A 31 -3.61 -18.97 -9.45
CA GLU A 31 -2.37 -18.58 -10.12
C GLU A 31 -2.11 -17.08 -10.00
N LEU A 32 -3.15 -16.25 -10.17
CA LEU A 32 -3.05 -14.79 -9.99
C LEU A 32 -2.69 -14.42 -8.55
N GLU A 33 -3.28 -15.11 -7.57
CA GLU A 33 -2.99 -14.93 -6.15
C GLU A 33 -1.54 -15.34 -5.85
N GLN A 34 -1.09 -16.51 -6.33
CA GLN A 34 0.32 -16.90 -6.20
C GLN A 34 1.28 -15.93 -6.88
N GLU A 35 0.92 -15.39 -8.05
CA GLU A 35 1.77 -14.43 -8.76
C GLU A 35 1.88 -13.12 -7.97
N GLN A 36 0.80 -12.63 -7.37
CA GLN A 36 0.82 -11.47 -6.47
C GLN A 36 1.66 -11.75 -5.22
N HIS A 37 1.64 -12.97 -4.70
CA HIS A 37 2.54 -13.39 -3.62
C HIS A 37 4.01 -13.43 -4.05
N ARG A 38 4.32 -13.68 -5.33
CA ARG A 38 5.68 -13.64 -5.89
C ARG A 38 6.15 -12.24 -6.31
N GLN A 39 5.28 -11.24 -6.31
CA GLN A 39 5.66 -9.89 -6.74
C GLN A 39 6.54 -9.19 -5.69
N LYS A 40 7.67 -8.69 -6.16
CA LYS A 40 8.56 -7.81 -5.38
C LYS A 40 7.78 -6.62 -4.86
N ILE A 41 8.04 -6.25 -3.61
CA ILE A 41 7.42 -5.09 -2.97
C ILE A 41 8.52 -4.15 -2.47
N THR A 42 8.30 -2.85 -2.68
CA THR A 42 9.17 -1.80 -2.15
C THR A 42 8.37 -0.97 -1.18
N LEU A 43 8.91 -0.75 0.01
CA LEU A 43 8.26 -0.03 1.10
C LEU A 43 9.05 1.23 1.45
N GLN A 44 8.38 2.38 1.54
CA GLN A 44 9.00 3.66 1.89
C GLN A 44 8.39 4.21 3.18
N SER A 45 9.25 4.72 4.07
CA SER A 45 8.82 5.33 5.32
C SER A 45 8.00 6.58 5.09
N GLN A 46 6.79 6.62 5.65
CA GLN A 46 5.91 7.81 5.65
C GLN A 46 6.18 8.72 6.84
N LYS A 47 6.81 8.19 7.89
CA LYS A 47 7.31 8.96 9.04
C LYS A 47 8.63 8.38 9.48
N MET A 48 9.57 9.25 9.81
CA MET A 48 10.81 8.83 10.45
C MET A 48 10.53 8.65 11.95
N SER A 49 10.46 7.40 12.40
CA SER A 49 10.44 7.07 13.83
C SER A 49 11.87 6.88 14.34
N VAL A 50 12.05 6.92 15.65
CA VAL A 50 13.34 6.62 16.31
C VAL A 50 13.82 5.18 16.04
N ASP A 51 12.91 4.29 15.64
CA ASP A 51 13.22 2.89 15.36
C ASP A 51 13.57 2.61 13.90
N MET A 52 13.32 3.56 12.98
CA MET A 52 13.64 3.36 11.56
C MET A 52 15.12 3.01 11.30
N PRO A 53 16.12 3.65 11.92
CA PRO A 53 17.51 3.25 11.73
C PRO A 53 17.79 1.80 12.16
N LYS A 54 17.14 1.34 13.22
CA LYS A 54 17.28 -0.03 13.72
C LYS A 54 16.57 -1.02 12.79
N LEU A 55 15.40 -0.67 12.28
CA LEU A 55 14.67 -1.47 11.29
C LEU A 55 15.48 -1.63 9.99
N VAL A 56 16.17 -0.56 9.56
CA VAL A 56 17.10 -0.61 8.43
C VAL A 56 18.30 -1.52 8.71
N ALA A 57 18.87 -1.46 9.91
CA ALA A 57 19.98 -2.35 10.30
C ALA A 57 19.56 -3.83 10.28
N ASP A 58 18.42 -4.16 10.90
CA ASP A 58 17.88 -5.52 10.92
C ASP A 58 17.53 -6.02 9.51
N PHE A 59 17.06 -5.12 8.62
CA PHE A 59 16.81 -5.45 7.21
C PHE A 59 18.12 -5.83 6.50
N LYS A 60 19.18 -5.03 6.68
CA LYS A 60 20.49 -5.31 6.07
C LYS A 60 21.04 -6.65 6.53
N GLU A 61 20.93 -6.94 7.83
CA GLU A 61 21.39 -8.20 8.41
C GLU A 61 20.59 -9.40 7.87
N LYS A 62 19.25 -9.33 7.92
CA LYS A 62 18.39 -10.45 7.53
C LYS A 62 18.46 -10.79 6.05
N PHE A 63 18.52 -9.78 5.20
CA PHE A 63 18.45 -9.97 3.74
C PHE A 63 19.81 -9.81 3.05
N ASN A 64 20.88 -9.51 3.80
CA ASN A 64 22.20 -9.20 3.27
C ASN A 64 22.14 -8.17 2.12
N LYS A 65 21.33 -7.12 2.30
CA LYS A 65 20.97 -6.16 1.25
C LYS A 65 20.84 -4.75 1.79
N GLU A 66 21.36 -3.78 1.04
CA GLU A 66 21.20 -2.36 1.32
C GLU A 66 19.80 -1.84 0.96
N PRO A 67 19.26 -0.85 1.69
CA PRO A 67 18.13 -0.05 1.22
C PRO A 67 18.39 0.53 -0.17
N ASN A 68 17.32 0.82 -0.89
CA ASN A 68 17.39 1.54 -2.15
C ASN A 68 17.93 2.97 -1.92
N ARG A 69 18.36 3.65 -3.00
CA ARG A 69 18.96 5.00 -2.93
C ARG A 69 18.05 6.04 -2.27
N ASP A 70 16.74 5.87 -2.38
CA ASP A 70 15.70 6.71 -1.77
C ASP A 70 15.37 6.31 -0.31
N GLY A 71 16.14 5.37 0.26
CA GLY A 71 15.92 4.82 1.60
C GLY A 71 14.79 3.79 1.69
N SER A 72 14.16 3.41 0.57
CA SER A 72 13.10 2.41 0.57
C SER A 72 13.64 0.98 0.73
N LEU A 73 12.84 0.11 1.34
CA LEU A 73 13.17 -1.29 1.60
C LEU A 73 12.53 -2.18 0.55
N GLY A 74 13.36 -2.85 -0.25
CA GLY A 74 12.90 -3.73 -1.33
C GLY A 74 12.95 -5.21 -0.94
N PHE A 75 11.80 -5.86 -0.91
CA PHE A 75 11.60 -7.26 -0.54
C PHE A 75 11.29 -8.13 -1.76
N SER A 76 11.59 -9.43 -1.67
CA SER A 76 11.35 -10.40 -2.76
C SER A 76 9.88 -10.71 -2.97
N SER A 77 9.07 -10.62 -1.91
CA SER A 77 7.63 -10.89 -1.92
C SER A 77 6.91 -10.05 -0.88
N HIS A 78 5.59 -9.91 -1.03
CA HIS A 78 4.74 -9.33 0.00
C HIS A 78 4.85 -10.09 1.33
N GLU A 79 4.84 -11.42 1.28
CA GLU A 79 4.98 -12.29 2.44
C GLU A 79 6.30 -12.04 3.19
N SER A 80 7.43 -11.94 2.49
CA SER A 80 8.72 -11.67 3.12
C SER A 80 8.77 -10.32 3.85
N ALA A 81 8.07 -9.31 3.31
CA ALA A 81 7.91 -8.02 3.97
C ALA A 81 7.05 -8.13 5.22
N THR A 82 5.91 -8.83 5.12
CA THR A 82 4.99 -9.07 6.24
C THR A 82 5.66 -9.84 7.38
N GLU A 83 6.38 -10.92 7.09
CA GLU A 83 7.09 -11.69 8.10
C GLU A 83 8.17 -10.87 8.80
N PHE A 84 8.96 -10.11 8.01
CA PHE A 84 9.97 -9.22 8.57
C PHE A 84 9.33 -8.18 9.50
N LEU A 85 8.35 -7.42 9.01
CA LEU A 85 7.73 -6.33 9.77
C LEU A 85 6.90 -6.84 10.94
N LYS A 86 6.31 -8.03 10.84
CA LYS A 86 5.63 -8.68 11.97
C LYS A 86 6.64 -8.97 13.08
N GLY A 87 7.81 -9.53 12.73
CA GLY A 87 8.90 -9.73 13.69
C GLY A 87 9.36 -8.43 14.37
N GLN A 88 9.40 -7.33 13.62
CA GLN A 88 9.73 -6.00 14.16
C GLN A 88 8.63 -5.44 15.09
N ALA A 89 7.36 -5.65 14.73
CA ALA A 89 6.22 -5.22 15.53
C ALA A 89 6.07 -6.05 16.82
N THR A 90 6.42 -7.33 16.81
CA THR A 90 6.30 -8.24 17.96
C THR A 90 7.60 -8.46 18.74
N ALA A 91 8.65 -7.68 18.45
CA ALA A 91 9.92 -7.77 19.17
C ALA A 91 9.72 -7.48 20.68
N THR A 92 10.67 -7.89 21.52
CA THR A 92 10.63 -7.63 22.98
C THR A 92 10.44 -6.15 23.31
N SER A 93 11.01 -5.27 22.47
CA SER A 93 10.65 -3.86 22.39
C SER A 93 9.94 -3.63 21.06
N PRO A 94 8.59 -3.68 21.02
CA PRO A 94 7.82 -3.47 19.80
C PRO A 94 8.20 -2.14 19.13
N ARG A 95 8.57 -2.21 17.85
CA ARG A 95 9.04 -1.03 17.12
C ARG A 95 7.89 -0.24 16.53
N GLU A 96 8.06 1.08 16.46
CA GLU A 96 7.13 1.96 15.76
C GLU A 96 7.58 2.22 14.32
N PHE A 97 6.69 2.04 13.35
CA PHE A 97 6.97 2.36 11.95
C PHE A 97 5.68 2.58 11.15
N HIS A 98 5.79 3.36 10.08
CA HIS A 98 4.73 3.55 9.09
C HIS A 98 5.36 3.53 7.70
N LEU A 99 5.10 2.47 6.95
CA LEU A 99 5.66 2.24 5.62
C LEU A 99 4.53 2.17 4.59
N ALA A 100 4.68 2.83 3.44
CA ALA A 100 3.77 2.71 2.30
C ALA A 100 4.43 1.92 1.18
N LYS A 101 3.65 1.08 0.49
CA LYS A 101 4.08 0.39 -0.72
C LYS A 101 4.26 1.37 -1.85
N LEU A 102 5.38 1.29 -2.57
CA LEU A 102 5.62 2.04 -3.80
C LEU A 102 5.07 1.30 -5.02
N ASP A 103 4.57 2.06 -5.99
CA ASP A 103 4.22 1.57 -7.32
C ASP A 103 5.45 1.42 -8.22
N GLN A 104 5.24 1.02 -9.48
CA GLN A 104 6.32 0.87 -10.46
C GLN A 104 7.05 2.18 -10.80
N ASN A 105 6.42 3.33 -10.53
CA ASN A 105 6.98 4.67 -10.76
C ASN A 105 7.68 5.23 -9.51
N GLY A 106 7.78 4.44 -8.43
CA GLY A 106 8.34 4.87 -7.16
C GLY A 106 7.43 5.80 -6.35
N LYS A 107 6.12 5.87 -6.66
CA LYS A 107 5.15 6.68 -5.92
C LYS A 107 4.44 5.85 -4.85
N PRO A 108 4.20 6.42 -3.64
CA PRO A 108 3.43 5.74 -2.60
C PRO A 108 2.00 5.41 -3.07
N THR A 109 1.64 4.13 -2.95
CA THR A 109 0.28 3.63 -3.10
C THR A 109 -0.53 3.87 -1.83
N ASN A 110 -1.82 3.50 -1.84
CA ASN A 110 -2.63 3.53 -0.63
C ASN A 110 -2.51 2.27 0.24
N TYR A 111 -1.53 1.39 -0.02
CA TYR A 111 -1.28 0.22 0.82
C TYR A 111 -0.15 0.52 1.81
N HIS A 112 -0.43 0.34 3.10
CA HIS A 112 0.46 0.69 4.21
C HIS A 112 0.69 -0.51 5.12
N MET A 113 1.85 -0.51 5.80
CA MET A 113 2.22 -1.44 6.85
C MET A 113 2.66 -0.61 8.06
N TYR A 114 1.96 -0.78 9.17
CA TYR A 114 2.00 0.14 10.29
C TYR A 114 2.12 -0.61 11.62
N SER A 115 2.97 -0.11 12.50
CA SER A 115 3.00 -0.50 13.91
C SER A 115 3.17 0.73 14.78
N CYS A 116 2.35 0.82 15.84
CA CYS A 116 2.43 1.86 16.86
C CYS A 116 3.18 1.39 18.12
N GLY A 117 4.00 0.33 18.03
CA GLY A 117 4.71 -0.21 19.19
C GLY A 117 3.80 -0.91 20.19
N SER A 118 2.60 -1.32 19.76
CA SER A 118 1.62 -2.06 20.57
C SER A 118 1.81 -3.58 20.53
N GLY A 119 2.79 -4.09 19.79
CA GLY A 119 2.92 -5.52 19.52
C GLY A 119 2.15 -5.99 18.28
N HIS A 120 1.45 -5.10 17.58
CA HIS A 120 0.64 -5.44 16.41
C HIS A 120 1.23 -4.87 15.11
N LEU A 121 1.13 -5.65 14.04
CA LEU A 121 1.30 -5.18 12.67
C LEU A 121 -0.09 -4.98 12.06
N PHE A 122 -0.37 -3.75 11.64
CA PHE A 122 -1.57 -3.38 10.90
C PHE A 122 -1.20 -3.19 9.43
N GLN A 123 -2.08 -3.63 8.52
CA GLN A 123 -1.77 -3.62 7.09
C GLN A 123 -3.01 -3.34 6.23
N GLY A 124 -2.82 -2.67 5.10
CA GLY A 124 -3.88 -2.30 4.18
C GLY A 124 -3.98 -0.80 3.96
N THR A 125 -5.16 -0.32 3.56
CA THR A 125 -5.47 1.10 3.46
C THR A 125 -5.50 1.76 4.83
N LEU A 126 -5.39 3.09 4.88
CA LEU A 126 -5.49 3.84 6.14
C LEU A 126 -6.85 3.60 6.84
N GLU A 127 -7.93 3.39 6.08
CA GLU A 127 -9.26 3.08 6.63
C GLU A 127 -9.34 1.66 7.22
N GLU A 128 -8.75 0.68 6.54
CA GLU A 128 -8.64 -0.69 7.04
C GLU A 128 -7.78 -0.74 8.30
N ILE A 129 -6.64 -0.04 8.31
CA ILE A 129 -5.76 0.08 9.47
C ILE A 129 -6.51 0.72 10.65
N LYS A 130 -7.28 1.79 10.41
CA LYS A 130 -8.12 2.40 11.45
C LYS A 130 -9.12 1.40 12.03
N THR A 131 -9.72 0.57 11.19
CA THR A 131 -10.65 -0.48 11.62
C THR A 131 -9.94 -1.55 12.47
N GLN A 132 -8.80 -2.05 12.02
CA GLN A 132 -7.98 -3.02 12.76
C GLN A 132 -7.52 -2.49 14.13
N ILE A 133 -7.14 -1.20 14.22
CA ILE A 133 -6.78 -0.58 15.50
C ILE A 133 -7.98 -0.52 16.44
N LYS A 134 -9.18 -0.21 15.94
CA LYS A 134 -10.41 -0.21 16.76
C LYS A 134 -10.74 -1.61 17.29
N GLU A 135 -10.59 -2.64 16.46
CA GLU A 135 -10.76 -4.03 16.86
C GLU A 135 -9.74 -4.45 17.93
N ALA A 136 -8.48 -4.07 17.75
CA ALA A 136 -7.42 -4.29 18.74
C ALA A 136 -7.74 -3.54 20.05
N LEU A 137 -8.24 -2.31 20.00
CA LEU A 137 -8.66 -1.56 21.18
C LEU A 137 -9.83 -2.22 21.92
N ALA A 138 -10.78 -2.81 21.20
CA ALA A 138 -11.92 -3.50 21.79
C ALA A 138 -11.51 -4.80 22.51
N THR A 139 -10.52 -5.51 21.97
CA THR A 139 -10.08 -6.82 22.46
C THR A 139 -8.89 -6.77 23.42
N ALA A 140 -8.14 -5.67 23.44
CA ALA A 140 -6.97 -5.52 24.32
C ALA A 140 -7.37 -5.56 25.81
N THR A 141 -6.65 -6.38 26.58
CA THR A 141 -6.82 -6.55 28.04
C THR A 141 -5.76 -5.80 28.85
N GLY A 142 -4.74 -5.22 28.21
CA GLY A 142 -3.62 -4.50 28.83
C GLY A 142 -3.60 -2.98 28.55
N ASP A 143 -2.42 -2.38 28.64
CA ASP A 143 -2.21 -0.96 28.33
C ASP A 143 -2.58 -0.65 26.87
N LYS A 144 -3.50 0.30 26.70
CA LYS A 144 -4.04 0.72 25.39
C LYS A 144 -3.42 2.03 24.90
N THR A 145 -2.44 2.59 25.61
CA THR A 145 -1.86 3.91 25.30
C THR A 145 -1.31 3.95 23.87
N LYS A 146 -0.48 2.97 23.50
CA LYS A 146 0.07 2.86 22.13
C LYS A 146 -0.99 2.68 21.05
N LEU A 147 -2.04 1.91 21.32
CA LEU A 147 -3.15 1.74 20.37
C LEU A 147 -3.94 3.05 20.19
N LYS A 148 -4.17 3.81 21.26
CA LYS A 148 -4.85 5.12 21.19
C LYS A 148 -4.00 6.16 20.45
N GLU A 149 -2.69 6.22 20.74
CA GLU A 149 -1.74 7.07 20.01
C GLU A 149 -1.70 6.71 18.53
N GLY A 150 -1.69 5.41 18.22
CA GLY A 150 -1.73 4.93 16.84
C GLY A 150 -3.01 5.28 16.12
N GLN A 151 -4.17 5.16 16.79
CA GLN A 151 -5.46 5.58 16.22
C GLN A 151 -5.46 7.07 15.89
N ALA A 152 -5.02 7.92 16.83
CA ALA A 152 -4.96 9.36 16.63
C ALA A 152 -4.03 9.74 15.46
N TYR A 153 -2.91 9.04 15.32
CA TYR A 153 -1.99 9.22 14.21
C TYR A 153 -2.64 8.89 12.86
N ILE A 154 -3.30 7.74 12.73
CA ILE A 154 -3.99 7.37 11.49
C ILE A 154 -5.15 8.32 11.17
N ASP A 155 -5.90 8.76 12.19
CA ASP A 155 -6.94 9.77 12.03
C ASP A 155 -6.40 11.09 11.47
N SER A 156 -5.21 11.53 11.92
CA SER A 156 -4.58 12.73 11.35
C SER A 156 -4.19 12.57 9.88
N TRP A 157 -3.69 11.39 9.49
CA TRP A 157 -3.33 11.11 8.08
C TRP A 157 -4.55 11.13 7.16
N LEU A 158 -5.66 10.55 7.62
CA LEU A 158 -6.93 10.58 6.89
C LEU A 158 -7.46 12.02 6.74
N ALA A 159 -7.33 12.85 7.78
CA ALA A 159 -7.71 14.26 7.72
C ALA A 159 -6.85 15.05 6.73
N THR A 160 -5.52 14.87 6.75
CA THR A 160 -4.60 15.54 5.82
C THR A 160 -4.87 15.18 4.37
N LYS A 161 -5.05 13.89 4.05
CA LYS A 161 -5.40 13.47 2.67
C LYS A 161 -6.72 14.06 2.18
N SER A 162 -7.70 14.20 3.08
CA SER A 162 -8.99 14.83 2.74
C SER A 162 -8.84 16.33 2.46
N GLN A 163 -7.94 17.01 3.17
CA GLN A 163 -7.62 18.43 2.93
C GLN A 163 -6.84 18.65 1.63
N GLU A 164 -5.90 17.77 1.29
CA GLU A 164 -5.18 17.83 0.02
C GLU A 164 -6.12 17.65 -1.18
N ALA A 165 -7.06 16.71 -1.09
CA ALA A 165 -8.07 16.49 -2.13
C ALA A 165 -8.98 17.72 -2.34
N THR A 166 -9.39 18.36 -1.24
CA THR A 166 -10.27 19.55 -1.30
C THR A 166 -9.53 20.82 -1.70
N SER A 167 -8.26 20.98 -1.31
CA SER A 167 -7.40 22.08 -1.73
C SER A 167 -7.08 22.00 -3.24
N GLY A 168 -6.74 20.82 -3.74
CA GLY A 168 -6.50 20.59 -5.17
C GLY A 168 -7.73 20.86 -6.03
N MET A 169 -8.92 20.47 -5.58
CA MET A 169 -10.19 20.80 -6.24
C MET A 169 -10.47 22.31 -6.26
N ARG A 170 -10.20 23.02 -5.16
CA ARG A 170 -10.37 24.49 -5.10
C ARG A 170 -9.40 25.22 -6.01
N GLN A 171 -8.14 24.81 -6.07
CA GLN A 171 -7.16 25.39 -6.97
C GLN A 171 -7.51 25.14 -8.44
N ASN A 172 -7.96 23.92 -8.77
CA ASN A 172 -8.37 23.60 -10.15
C ASN A 172 -9.61 24.40 -10.58
N MET A 173 -10.57 24.61 -9.67
CA MET A 173 -11.73 25.47 -9.91
C MET A 173 -11.38 26.97 -10.01
N ASN A 174 -10.38 27.44 -9.29
CA ASN A 174 -9.90 28.82 -9.41
C ASN A 174 -9.19 29.06 -10.76
N ASN A 175 -8.39 28.09 -11.22
CA ASN A 175 -7.72 28.16 -12.52
C ASN A 175 -8.68 28.04 -13.71
N LEU A 176 -9.83 27.35 -13.54
CA LEU A 176 -10.90 27.32 -14.54
C LEU A 176 -11.73 28.61 -14.59
N ARG A 177 -11.70 29.43 -13.53
CA ARG A 177 -12.52 30.63 -13.41
C ARG A 177 -11.81 31.91 -13.87
N ASN A 178 -10.48 31.89 -13.97
CA ASN A 178 -9.66 32.94 -14.57
C ASN A 178 -8.68 32.32 -15.59
N PRO A 179 -9.06 32.20 -16.88
CA PRO A 179 -8.14 31.78 -17.93
C PRO A 179 -7.23 32.92 -18.45
N GLU A 180 -7.23 34.10 -17.82
CA GLU A 180 -6.45 35.26 -18.24
C GLU A 180 -5.36 35.61 -17.22
N ASP A 181 -4.31 34.80 -17.14
CA ASP A 181 -2.97 35.26 -16.67
C ASP A 181 -1.89 34.18 -16.92
N SER A 182 -1.78 33.74 -18.18
CA SER A 182 -0.49 33.23 -18.68
C SER A 182 0.20 34.32 -19.51
N SER A 183 0.31 35.49 -18.90
CA SER A 183 1.13 36.58 -19.39
C SER A 183 2.61 36.25 -19.12
N THR A 184 3.36 36.07 -20.21
CA THR A 184 4.82 36.27 -20.29
C THR A 184 5.26 37.46 -19.45
N PRO A 185 6.49 37.46 -18.89
CA PRO A 185 7.43 38.44 -19.45
C PRO A 185 8.93 38.08 -19.35
N SER A 186 9.67 38.81 -20.19
CA SER A 186 11.09 39.21 -20.03
C SER A 186 12.14 38.34 -20.70
N ASP A 187 12.54 38.75 -21.90
CA ASP A 187 13.96 38.79 -22.21
C ASP A 187 14.32 40.18 -22.74
N SER A 188 15.06 40.93 -21.92
CA SER A 188 15.69 42.18 -22.34
C SER A 188 17.12 42.21 -21.82
N ARG A 189 18.04 42.31 -22.79
CA ARG A 189 19.46 42.70 -22.72
C ARG A 189 20.47 41.63 -22.29
N GLN A 190 21.20 41.10 -23.27
CA GLN A 190 22.59 41.51 -23.56
C GLN A 190 23.18 40.65 -24.67
N ARG A 191 23.62 41.27 -25.76
CA ARG A 191 24.85 40.88 -26.48
C ARG A 191 25.35 42.08 -27.25
N GLY A 192 26.46 42.63 -26.76
CA GLY A 192 27.33 43.48 -27.55
C GLY A 192 28.13 42.66 -28.56
N LEU A 193 28.88 43.40 -29.38
CA LEU A 193 29.82 43.00 -30.44
C LEU A 193 29.16 42.83 -31.82
N SER A 194 29.39 43.79 -32.71
CA SER A 194 30.47 43.66 -33.71
C SER A 194 30.72 44.99 -34.44
N THR A 195 32.01 45.31 -34.52
CA THR A 195 32.78 46.12 -35.50
C THR A 195 32.20 47.42 -36.02
#